data_AF-A0A2P4S9V8-F1
#
_entry.id   AF-A0A2P4S9V8-F1
#
_cell.length_a   1.000
_cell.length_b   1.000
_cell.length_c   1.000
_cell.angle_alpha   90.00
_cell.angle_beta   90.00
_cell.angle_gamma   90.00
#
_symmetry.space_group_name_H-M   'P 1'
#
loop_
_entity.id
_entity.type
_entity.pdbx_description
1 polymer ?
#
loop_
_entity_poly.entity_id
_entity_poly.type
_entity_poly.pdbx_seq_one_letter_code
_entity_poly.pdbx_strand_id
1 'polypeptide(L)'
;IFDNEEYDCRTPEEWISLGLEPGSHDRKPVPGKALLPTDDVLGHEDPKSQKLTYKWTDVGVLDYDKETKLYLVHKLDKSGLVRDEEGRSILNGGITPEGVANLVLHCDTPLS
;
A
#
# COMPACT_ATOMS: atom_id res chain seq x y z
N ILE A 1 4.01 -19.18 -24.57
CA ILE A 1 5.05 -19.20 -23.51
C ILE A 1 4.65 -18.08 -22.58
N PHE A 2 4.17 -18.43 -21.39
CA PHE A 2 3.94 -17.48 -20.31
C PHE A 2 5.34 -17.07 -19.81
N ASP A 3 5.54 -15.78 -19.72
CA ASP A 3 6.69 -15.10 -19.13
C ASP A 3 7.14 -15.79 -17.84
N ASN A 4 8.31 -16.41 -17.93
CA ASN A 4 9.03 -17.04 -16.84
C ASN A 4 9.90 -15.96 -16.16
N GLU A 5 9.27 -15.08 -15.38
CA GLU A 5 9.96 -14.28 -14.36
C GLU A 5 9.46 -14.74 -12.98
N GLU A 6 10.18 -15.75 -12.48
CA GLU A 6 10.19 -16.34 -11.14
C GLU A 6 8.84 -16.61 -10.45
N TYR A 7 8.53 -17.90 -10.30
CA TYR A 7 7.68 -18.34 -9.21
C TYR A 7 8.37 -17.94 -7.90
N ASP A 8 8.01 -16.78 -7.37
CA ASP A 8 8.44 -16.34 -6.06
C ASP A 8 7.89 -17.34 -5.03
N CYS A 9 8.74 -18.26 -4.59
CA CYS A 9 8.38 -19.32 -3.67
C CYS A 9 8.26 -18.84 -2.23
N ARG A 10 8.44 -17.53 -1.98
CA ARG A 10 8.30 -16.94 -0.65
C ARG A 10 6.86 -17.00 -0.19
N THR A 11 6.66 -17.30 1.07
CA THR A 11 5.36 -17.08 1.71
C THR A 11 5.10 -15.58 1.83
N PRO A 12 3.82 -15.17 1.96
CA PRO A 12 3.50 -13.77 2.23
C PRO A 12 4.27 -13.17 3.40
N GLU A 13 4.55 -13.95 4.44
CA GLU A 13 5.31 -13.51 5.61
C GLU A 13 6.79 -13.30 5.30
N GLU A 14 7.40 -14.19 4.50
CA GLU A 14 8.77 -14.02 4.02
C GLU A 14 8.89 -12.80 3.13
N TRP A 15 7.86 -12.54 2.31
CA TRP A 15 7.79 -11.37 1.46
C TRP A 15 7.66 -10.07 2.27
N ILE A 16 6.76 -10.03 3.25
CA ILE A 16 6.62 -8.89 4.17
C ILE A 16 7.91 -8.65 4.98
N SER A 17 8.66 -9.70 5.31
CA SER A 17 9.92 -9.60 6.06
C SER A 17 11.04 -8.90 5.29
N LEU A 18 10.92 -8.72 3.97
CA LEU A 18 11.88 -7.93 3.17
C LEU A 18 11.97 -6.47 3.60
N GLY A 19 10.93 -5.96 4.26
CA GLY A 19 10.94 -4.62 4.84
C GLY A 19 11.81 -4.47 6.10
N LEU A 20 12.31 -5.57 6.67
CA LEU A 20 13.11 -5.55 7.90
C LEU A 20 14.61 -5.50 7.56
N GLU A 21 15.26 -4.38 7.87
CA GLU A 21 16.71 -4.23 7.68
C GLU A 21 17.51 -4.86 8.84
N PRO A 22 18.70 -5.43 8.60
CA PRO A 22 19.55 -5.97 9.66
C PRO A 22 19.84 -4.94 10.75
N GLY A 23 19.49 -5.25 12.00
CA GLY A 23 19.67 -4.36 13.14
C GLY A 23 18.58 -3.30 13.31
N SER A 24 17.58 -3.24 12.42
CA SER A 24 16.38 -2.44 12.60
C SER A 24 15.33 -3.20 13.39
N HIS A 25 14.64 -2.49 14.28
CA HIS A 25 13.39 -2.97 14.88
C HIS A 25 12.17 -2.61 14.04
N ASP A 26 12.32 -1.65 13.12
CA ASP A 26 11.26 -1.18 12.25
C ASP A 26 11.24 -1.93 10.92
N ARG A 27 10.05 -2.36 10.52
CA ARG A 27 9.73 -2.95 9.22
C ARG A 27 9.16 -1.87 8.30
N LYS A 28 9.89 -1.56 7.23
CA LYS A 28 9.47 -0.63 6.18
C LYS A 28 8.42 -1.28 5.26
N PRO A 29 7.59 -0.48 4.56
CA PRO A 29 6.69 -1.00 3.54
C PRO A 29 7.47 -1.66 2.39
N VAL A 30 6.98 -2.79 1.90
CA VAL A 30 7.58 -3.48 0.74
C VAL A 30 7.02 -2.87 -0.55
N PRO A 31 7.85 -2.41 -1.51
CA PRO A 31 7.35 -1.85 -2.77
C PRO A 31 6.49 -2.85 -3.55
N GLY A 32 5.37 -2.37 -4.10
CA GLY A 32 4.46 -3.17 -4.91
C GLY A 32 3.62 -2.32 -5.87
N LYS A 33 2.76 -2.99 -6.63
CA LYS A 33 1.76 -2.35 -7.51
C LYS A 33 0.38 -2.89 -7.22
N ALA A 34 -0.61 -2.00 -7.15
CA ALA A 34 -2.02 -2.34 -6.99
C ALA A 34 -2.89 -1.61 -8.01
N LEU A 35 -3.96 -2.26 -8.48
CA LEU A 35 -4.96 -1.63 -9.34
C LEU A 35 -5.93 -0.84 -8.46
N LEU A 36 -5.83 0.48 -8.48
CA LEU A 36 -6.60 1.37 -7.62
C LEU A 36 -7.35 2.43 -8.45
N PRO A 37 -8.45 3.00 -7.92
CA PRO A 37 -9.07 4.18 -8.49
C PRO A 37 -8.06 5.32 -8.58
N THR A 38 -8.17 6.10 -9.66
CA THR A 38 -7.31 7.26 -9.94
C THR A 38 -7.58 8.45 -9.03
N ASP A 39 -8.80 8.57 -8.53
CA ASP A 39 -9.18 9.50 -7.47
C ASP A 39 -9.23 8.78 -6.11
N ASP A 40 -9.21 9.57 -5.03
CA ASP A 40 -9.27 9.08 -3.65
C ASP A 40 -10.65 9.32 -3.02
N VAL A 41 -11.68 9.55 -3.83
CA VAL A 41 -13.03 9.78 -3.34
C VAL A 41 -13.56 8.51 -2.67
N LEU A 42 -13.88 8.63 -1.39
CA LEU A 42 -14.47 7.53 -0.63
C LEU A 42 -15.93 7.32 -1.02
N GLY A 43 -16.37 6.06 -1.00
CA GLY A 43 -17.79 5.72 -1.15
C GLY A 43 -18.32 5.76 -2.58
N HIS A 44 -17.48 5.48 -3.58
CA HIS A 44 -17.97 5.23 -4.93
C HIS A 44 -19.09 4.19 -4.92
N GLU A 45 -20.25 4.56 -5.44
CA GLU A 45 -21.48 3.75 -5.36
C GLU A 45 -21.34 2.39 -6.05
N ASP A 46 -20.55 2.32 -7.13
CA ASP A 46 -20.25 1.09 -7.85
C ASP A 46 -18.78 1.05 -8.33
N PRO A 47 -17.93 0.13 -7.83
CA PRO A 47 -16.55 -0.04 -8.30
C PRO A 47 -16.44 -0.46 -9.77
N LYS A 48 -17.51 -0.89 -10.42
CA LYS A 48 -17.56 -1.22 -11.85
C LYS A 48 -18.08 -0.08 -12.72
N SER A 49 -18.38 1.08 -12.11
CA SER A 49 -18.85 2.25 -12.83
C SER A 49 -17.86 2.67 -13.90
N GLN A 50 -18.35 2.93 -15.12
CA GLN A 50 -17.54 3.47 -16.22
C GLN A 50 -16.98 4.88 -15.94
N LYS A 51 -17.46 5.55 -14.88
CA LYS A 51 -16.92 6.82 -14.41
C LYS A 51 -15.61 6.65 -13.65
N LEU A 52 -15.33 5.45 -13.15
CA LEU A 52 -14.11 5.14 -12.42
C LEU A 52 -13.01 4.75 -13.38
N THR A 53 -11.94 5.52 -13.36
CA THR A 53 -10.71 5.14 -14.04
C THR A 53 -9.78 4.47 -13.04
N TYR A 54 -9.38 3.24 -13.35
CA TYR A 54 -8.40 2.48 -12.58
C TYR A 54 -7.03 2.53 -13.25
N LYS A 55 -5.98 2.59 -12.43
CA LYS A 55 -4.61 2.45 -12.93
C LYS A 55 -3.77 1.62 -11.96
N TRP A 56 -2.78 0.92 -12.53
CA TRP A 56 -1.71 0.33 -11.73
C TRP A 56 -0.95 1.45 -11.05
N THR A 57 -0.99 1.46 -9.72
CA THR A 57 -0.41 2.50 -8.86
C THR A 57 0.67 1.86 -8.00
N ASP A 58 1.78 2.56 -7.84
CA ASP A 58 2.84 2.15 -6.92
C ASP A 58 2.35 2.31 -5.48
N VAL A 59 2.56 1.26 -4.69
CA VAL A 59 2.12 1.17 -3.30
C VAL A 59 3.24 0.62 -2.43
N GLY A 60 3.20 0.95 -1.14
CA GLY A 60 3.91 0.18 -0.14
C GLY A 60 2.97 -0.85 0.48
N VAL A 61 3.38 -2.12 0.50
CA VAL A 61 2.67 -3.17 1.22
C VAL A 61 3.09 -3.14 2.68
N LEU A 62 2.10 -2.96 3.54
CA LEU A 62 2.27 -2.74 4.96
C LEU A 62 2.18 -4.05 5.72
N ASP A 63 1.20 -4.89 5.41
CA ASP A 63 0.97 -6.14 6.13
C ASP A 63 0.23 -7.19 5.30
N TYR A 64 0.13 -8.40 5.83
CA TYR A 64 -0.63 -9.51 5.25
C TYR A 64 -1.49 -10.19 6.32
N ASP A 65 -2.79 -10.27 6.05
CA ASP A 65 -3.73 -10.99 6.89
C ASP A 65 -3.87 -12.44 6.43
N LYS A 66 -3.47 -13.41 7.27
CA LYS A 66 -3.46 -14.84 6.91
C LYS A 66 -4.85 -15.47 6.81
N GLU A 67 -5.82 -14.93 7.54
CA GLU A 67 -7.17 -15.47 7.60
C GLU A 67 -7.93 -15.16 6.31
N THR A 68 -7.93 -13.89 5.92
CA THR A 68 -8.57 -13.36 4.71
C THR A 68 -7.70 -13.48 3.47
N LYS A 69 -6.39 -13.72 3.64
CA LYS A 69 -5.37 -13.80 2.59
C LYS A 69 -5.25 -12.51 1.78
N LEU A 70 -5.40 -11.36 2.44
CA LEU A 70 -5.35 -10.05 1.83
C LEU A 70 -4.11 -9.27 2.27
N TYR A 71 -3.56 -8.50 1.35
CA TYR A 71 -2.48 -7.55 1.63
C TYR A 71 -3.06 -6.18 1.98
N LEU A 72 -2.54 -5.58 3.03
CA LEU A 72 -2.75 -4.18 3.34
C LEU A 72 -1.73 -3.34 2.59
N VAL A 73 -2.21 -2.42 1.75
CA VAL A 73 -1.36 -1.56 0.92
C VAL A 73 -1.72 -0.09 1.11
N HIS A 74 -0.76 0.80 0.85
CA HIS A 74 -0.97 2.24 0.87
C HIS A 74 -0.32 2.90 -0.34
N LYS A 75 -1.01 3.89 -0.94
CA LYS A 75 -0.49 4.67 -2.08
C LYS A 75 0.77 5.42 -1.66
N LEU A 76 1.73 5.53 -2.56
CA LEU A 76 2.89 6.40 -2.33
C LEU A 76 2.48 7.87 -2.51
N ASP A 77 3.09 8.76 -1.73
CA ASP A 77 2.97 10.20 -1.93
C ASP A 77 3.73 10.68 -3.18
N LYS A 78 3.70 11.98 -3.45
CA LYS A 78 4.40 12.61 -4.60
C LYS A 78 5.93 12.44 -4.53
N SER A 79 6.47 12.09 -3.37
CA SER A 79 7.89 11.82 -3.13
C SER A 79 8.24 10.34 -3.24
N GLY A 80 7.26 9.47 -3.51
CA GLY A 80 7.45 8.02 -3.59
C GLY A 80 7.55 7.34 -2.22
N LEU A 81 6.95 7.91 -1.17
CA LEU A 81 7.01 7.40 0.20
C LEU A 81 5.62 7.09 0.76
N VAL A 82 5.54 6.12 1.67
CA VAL A 82 4.30 5.86 2.44
C VAL A 82 4.32 6.70 3.70
N ARG A 83 3.33 7.61 3.83
CA ARG A 83 3.22 8.55 4.96
C ARG A 83 1.77 8.73 5.40
N ASP A 84 1.58 9.14 6.66
CA ASP A 84 0.28 9.54 7.21
C ASP A 84 -0.09 10.98 6.83
N GLU A 85 -1.24 11.46 7.32
CA GLU A 85 -1.76 12.81 7.05
C GLU A 85 -0.82 13.92 7.54
N GLU A 86 -0.04 13.65 8.59
CA GLU A 86 0.96 14.57 9.14
C GLU A 86 2.32 14.48 8.43
N GLY A 87 2.44 13.60 7.42
CA GLY A 87 3.65 13.40 6.63
C GLY A 87 4.73 12.54 7.32
N ARG A 88 4.39 11.81 8.38
CA ARG A 88 5.27 10.86 9.07
C ARG A 88 5.25 9.51 8.36
N SER A 89 6.37 8.79 8.39
CA SER A 89 6.46 7.46 7.78
C SER A 89 5.58 6.45 8.49
N ILE A 90 4.82 5.66 7.71
CA ILE A 90 4.03 4.54 8.22
C ILE A 90 4.90 3.28 8.17
N LEU A 91 5.06 2.61 9.31
CA LEU A 91 5.95 1.45 9.47
C LEU A 91 5.19 0.29 10.15
N ASN A 92 5.84 -0.86 10.32
CA ASN A 92 5.41 -1.92 11.24
C ASN A 92 3.96 -2.41 11.05
N GLY A 93 3.49 -2.54 9.80
CA GLY A 93 2.13 -3.03 9.54
C GLY A 93 1.05 -1.95 9.54
N GLY A 94 1.43 -0.67 9.40
CA GLY A 94 0.46 0.42 9.46
C GLY A 94 0.42 1.09 10.84
N ILE A 95 1.51 1.02 11.61
CA ILE A 95 1.61 1.62 12.94
C ILE A 95 2.40 2.93 12.83
N THR A 96 1.88 3.96 13.46
CA THR A 96 2.51 5.26 13.74
C THR A 96 2.89 5.31 15.23
N PRO A 97 3.73 6.26 15.67
CA PRO A 97 4.00 6.48 17.09
C PRO A 97 2.75 6.64 17.96
N GLU A 98 1.62 7.01 17.36
CA GLU A 98 0.32 7.23 18.00
C GLU A 98 -0.60 5.98 18.00
N GLY A 99 -0.19 4.87 17.37
CA GLY A 99 -0.95 3.63 17.28
C GLY A 99 -1.21 3.18 15.84
N VAL A 100 -2.25 2.38 15.60
CA VAL A 100 -2.65 1.98 14.23
C VAL A 100 -2.99 3.25 13.44
N ALA A 101 -2.23 3.50 12.37
CA ALA A 101 -2.41 4.64 11.49
C ALA A 101 -3.84 4.64 10.95
N ASN A 102 -4.50 5.80 11.03
CA ASN A 102 -5.72 5.99 10.27
C ASN A 102 -5.31 6.13 8.80
N LEU A 103 -5.39 5.03 8.05
CA LEU A 103 -4.97 4.95 6.64
C LEU A 103 -6.02 5.64 5.77
N VAL A 104 -6.13 6.95 5.87
CA VAL A 104 -7.00 7.75 5.01
C VAL A 104 -6.27 8.02 3.70
N LEU A 105 -6.94 7.74 2.58
CA LEU A 105 -6.43 8.09 1.26
C LEU A 105 -6.59 9.60 1.06
N HIS A 106 -5.50 10.30 0.82
CA HIS A 106 -5.55 11.74 0.60
C HIS A 106 -6.20 12.04 -0.76
N CYS A 107 -7.37 12.72 -0.74
CA CYS A 107 -7.90 13.39 -1.91
C CYS A 107 -6.96 14.53 -2.32
N ASP A 108 -6.25 14.37 -3.44
CA ASP A 108 -5.68 15.51 -4.15
C ASP A 108 -6.84 16.47 -4.48
N THR A 109 -6.84 17.64 -3.85
CA THR A 109 -7.69 18.74 -4.29
C THR A 109 -7.16 19.20 -5.65
N PRO A 110 -7.98 19.26 -6.71
CA PRO A 110 -7.53 19.80 -7.98
C PRO A 110 -7.14 21.26 -7.76
N LEU A 111 -5.90 21.61 -8.12
CA LEU A 111 -5.45 23.00 -8.20
C LEU A 111 -6.40 23.75 -9.15
N SER A 112 -7.10 24.74 -8.60
CA SER A 112 -7.99 25.66 -9.32
C SER A 112 -7.23 26.53 -10.32
#